data_AF-A0AAJ4PCG3-F1
#
_entry.id   AF-A0AAJ4PCG3-F1
#
_cell.length_a   1.000
_cell.length_b   1.000
_cell.length_c   1.000
_cell.angle_alpha   90.00
_cell.angle_beta   90.00
_cell.angle_gamma   90.00
#
_symmetry.space_group_name_H-M   'P 1'
#
loop_
_entity.id
_entity.type
_entity.pdbx_description
1 polymer ?
#
loop_
_entity_poly.entity_id
_entity_poly.type
_entity_poly.pdbx_seq_one_letter_code
_entity_poly.pdbx_strand_id
1 'polypeptide(L)'
;MKLNQSYQRFIKFVVVGIINTLNYYVIYLFLLKIVSANYLFSHLTGFICSFIISFFLNCYFVYSVKPTWHKFIAFPLTQVVNMGIQTALLYIFVDIFSINKVWAPFPALIFTIPITYIITTYILTKEQK
;
A
#
# COMPACT_ATOMS: atom_id res chain seq x y z
N MET A 1 -14.14 1.03 -24.37
CA MET A 1 -12.67 0.85 -24.17
C MET A 1 -12.11 1.36 -22.82
N LYS A 2 -12.85 2.16 -22.03
CA LYS A 2 -12.38 2.66 -20.71
C LYS A 2 -12.24 1.58 -19.60
N LEU A 3 -13.04 0.50 -19.67
CA LEU A 3 -13.00 -0.61 -18.69
C LEU A 3 -11.63 -1.32 -18.66
N ASN A 4 -11.01 -1.56 -19.83
CA ASN A 4 -9.70 -2.21 -19.91
C ASN A 4 -8.60 -1.39 -19.24
N GLN A 5 -8.64 -0.05 -19.32
CA GLN A 5 -7.63 0.79 -18.69
C GLN A 5 -7.72 0.77 -17.16
N SER A 6 -8.94 0.80 -16.59
CA SER A 6 -9.13 0.71 -15.14
C SER A 6 -8.72 -0.66 -14.58
N TYR A 7 -9.03 -1.74 -15.30
CA TYR A 7 -8.61 -3.09 -14.90
C TYR A 7 -7.09 -3.27 -14.98
N GLN A 8 -6.45 -2.79 -16.05
CA GLN A 8 -4.99 -2.80 -16.17
C GLN A 8 -4.32 -2.01 -15.04
N ARG A 9 -4.86 -0.85 -14.66
CA ARG A 9 -4.35 -0.05 -13.54
C ARG A 9 -4.48 -0.79 -12.22
N PHE A 10 -5.60 -1.48 -11.98
CA PHE A 10 -5.78 -2.31 -10.79
C PHE A 10 -4.74 -3.44 -10.70
N ILE A 11 -4.51 -4.18 -11.80
CA ILE A 11 -3.47 -5.23 -11.83
C ILE A 11 -2.10 -4.63 -11.52
N LYS A 12 -1.73 -3.53 -12.17
CA LYS A 12 -0.44 -2.87 -11.93
C LYS A 12 -0.32 -2.40 -10.48
N PHE A 13 -1.41 -1.91 -9.88
CA PHE A 13 -1.43 -1.51 -8.47
C PHE A 13 -1.15 -2.70 -7.54
N VAL A 14 -1.80 -3.84 -7.78
CA VAL A 14 -1.53 -5.08 -7.02
C VAL A 14 -0.09 -5.54 -7.19
N VAL A 15 0.45 -5.52 -8.42
CA VAL A 15 1.84 -5.86 -8.72
C VAL A 15 2.81 -4.94 -7.97
N VAL A 16 2.58 -3.63 -7.98
CA VAL A 16 3.42 -2.68 -7.23
C VAL A 16 3.32 -2.92 -5.72
N GLY A 17 2.14 -3.29 -5.20
CA GLY A 17 1.98 -3.70 -3.82
C GLY A 17 2.85 -4.90 -3.44
N ILE A 18 2.87 -5.95 -4.28
CA ILE A 18 3.72 -7.13 -4.08
C ILE A 18 5.20 -6.75 -4.13
N ILE A 19 5.62 -5.98 -5.13
CA ILE A 19 7.00 -5.49 -5.28
C ILE A 19 7.42 -4.68 -4.05
N ASN A 20 6.56 -3.79 -3.56
CA ASN A 20 6.83 -2.98 -2.37
C ASN A 20 7.07 -3.85 -1.13
N THR A 21 6.22 -4.85 -0.88
CA THR A 21 6.37 -5.76 0.26
C THR A 21 7.65 -6.58 0.16
N LEU A 22 7.96 -7.10 -1.03
CA LEU A 22 9.21 -7.84 -1.26
C LEU A 22 10.43 -6.95 -1.04
N ASN A 23 10.41 -5.74 -1.59
CA ASN A 23 11.51 -4.79 -1.45
C ASN A 23 11.73 -4.40 0.02
N TYR A 24 10.64 -4.16 0.78
CA TYR A 24 10.73 -3.88 2.21
C TYR A 24 11.41 -5.05 2.93
N TYR A 25 10.99 -6.27 2.65
CA TYR A 25 11.51 -7.44 3.32
C TYR A 25 12.97 -7.72 2.97
N VAL A 26 13.37 -7.54 1.71
CA VAL A 26 14.76 -7.67 1.26
C VAL A 26 15.66 -6.65 1.96
N ILE A 27 15.27 -5.37 1.97
CA ILE A 27 16.06 -4.31 2.63
C ILE A 27 16.13 -4.57 4.14
N TYR A 28 15.00 -4.92 4.77
CA TYR A 28 14.94 -5.26 6.18
C TYR A 28 15.89 -6.41 6.54
N LEU A 29 15.84 -7.52 5.80
CA LEU A 29 16.73 -8.67 6.04
C LEU A 29 18.18 -8.35 5.74
N PHE A 30 18.46 -7.56 4.71
CA PHE A 30 19.81 -7.13 4.37
C PHE A 30 20.43 -6.35 5.53
N LEU A 31 19.73 -5.34 6.05
CA LEU A 31 20.23 -4.56 7.17
C LEU A 31 20.32 -5.37 8.47
N LEU A 32 19.33 -6.23 8.73
CA LEU A 32 19.30 -7.05 9.94
C LEU A 32 20.40 -8.11 9.96
N LYS A 33 20.59 -8.84 8.85
CA LYS A 33 21.47 -10.02 8.80
C LYS A 33 22.88 -9.73 8.31
N ILE A 34 23.04 -8.80 7.36
CA ILE A 34 24.35 -8.52 6.75
C ILE A 34 25.02 -7.36 7.47
N VAL A 35 24.27 -6.28 7.70
CA VAL A 35 24.79 -5.08 8.39
C VAL A 35 24.74 -5.23 9.92
N SER A 36 24.07 -6.27 10.43
CA SER A 36 23.85 -6.50 11.88
C SER A 36 23.24 -5.28 12.60
N ALA A 37 22.44 -4.50 11.87
CA ALA A 37 21.82 -3.29 12.40
C ALA A 37 20.67 -3.65 13.36
N ASN A 38 20.33 -2.70 14.24
CA ASN A 38 19.17 -2.85 15.12
C ASN A 38 17.89 -3.07 14.29
N TYR A 39 17.01 -3.96 14.76
CA TYR A 39 15.73 -4.27 14.10
C TYR A 39 14.90 -3.02 13.84
N LEU A 40 14.94 -2.04 14.74
CA LEU A 40 14.17 -0.81 14.62
C LEU A 40 14.71 0.07 13.48
N PHE A 41 16.04 0.15 13.36
CA PHE A 41 16.70 0.88 12.28
C PHE A 41 16.47 0.20 10.93
N SER A 42 16.58 -1.13 10.89
CA SER A 42 16.31 -1.94 9.69
C SER A 42 14.86 -1.80 9.23
N HIS A 43 13.92 -1.76 10.18
CA HIS A 43 12.51 -1.55 9.90
C HIS A 43 12.24 -0.17 9.31
N LEU A 44 12.75 0.90 9.95
CA LEU A 44 12.49 2.27 9.52
C LEU A 44 13.09 2.56 8.13
N THR A 45 14.34 2.14 7.90
CA THR A 45 15.02 2.31 6.61
C THR A 45 14.36 1.48 5.50
N GLY A 46 14.05 0.20 5.77
CA GLY A 46 13.32 -0.64 4.84
C GLY A 46 11.95 -0.06 4.49
N PHE A 47 11.24 0.48 5.48
CA PHE A 47 9.96 1.15 5.26
C PHE A 47 10.11 2.37 4.36
N ILE A 48 11.04 3.29 4.68
CA ILE A 48 11.24 4.53 3.91
C ILE A 48 11.67 4.21 2.46
N CYS A 49 12.64 3.33 2.26
CA CYS A 49 13.11 2.98 0.92
C CYS A 49 12.01 2.36 0.07
N SER A 50 11.27 1.39 0.62
CA SER A 50 10.17 0.75 -0.10
C SER A 50 9.03 1.72 -0.36
N PHE A 51 8.73 2.59 0.60
CA PHE A 51 7.74 3.64 0.45
C PHE A 51 8.06 4.58 -0.73
N ILE A 52 9.31 5.06 -0.82
CA ILE A 52 9.76 5.92 -1.92
C ILE A 52 9.66 5.18 -3.27
N ILE A 53 10.15 3.94 -3.33
CA ILE A 53 10.12 3.12 -4.55
C ILE A 53 8.67 2.85 -4.99
N SER A 54 7.79 2.53 -4.05
CA SER A 54 6.37 2.30 -4.29
C SER A 54 5.67 3.55 -4.81
N PHE A 55 5.99 4.74 -4.26
CA PHE A 55 5.47 6.00 -4.77
C PHE A 55 5.84 6.22 -6.24
N PHE A 56 7.12 6.06 -6.59
CA PHE A 56 7.58 6.23 -7.96
C PHE A 56 6.98 5.20 -8.93
N LEU A 57 6.89 3.93 -8.51
CA LEU A 57 6.22 2.88 -9.29
C LEU A 57 4.74 3.21 -9.51
N ASN A 58 4.02 3.66 -8.47
CA ASN A 58 2.64 4.09 -8.62
C ASN A 58 2.51 5.27 -9.59
N CYS A 59 3.35 6.29 -9.47
CA CYS A 59 3.30 7.45 -10.35
C CYS A 59 3.63 7.11 -11.81
N TYR A 60 4.75 6.44 -12.08
CA TYR A 60 5.21 6.20 -13.46
C TYR A 60 4.54 4.98 -14.10
N PHE A 61 4.46 3.85 -13.40
CA PHE A 61 4.04 2.58 -13.97
C PHE A 61 2.52 2.36 -13.92
N VAL A 62 1.88 2.66 -12.79
CA VAL A 62 0.44 2.44 -12.59
C VAL A 62 -0.39 3.56 -13.21
N TYR A 63 -0.17 4.80 -12.77
CA TYR A 63 -1.04 5.93 -13.12
C TYR A 63 -0.48 6.81 -14.24
N SER A 64 0.81 6.68 -14.58
CA SER A 64 1.50 7.51 -15.58
C SER A 64 1.31 9.01 -15.36
N VAL A 65 1.42 9.44 -14.10
CA VAL A 65 1.29 10.83 -13.66
C VAL A 65 2.66 11.38 -13.24
N LYS A 66 2.87 12.68 -13.40
CA LYS A 66 4.08 13.34 -12.89
C LYS A 66 4.12 13.23 -11.35
N PRO A 67 5.23 12.76 -10.76
CA PRO A 67 5.42 12.83 -9.31
C PRO A 67 5.57 14.29 -8.89
N THR A 68 4.81 14.69 -7.87
CA THR A 68 4.85 16.03 -7.29
C THR A 68 5.02 15.91 -5.78
N TRP A 69 5.59 16.93 -5.15
CA TRP A 69 5.75 16.97 -3.69
C TRP A 69 4.42 16.83 -2.95
N HIS A 70 3.34 17.42 -3.47
CA HIS A 70 1.99 17.25 -2.92
C HIS A 70 1.56 15.77 -2.92
N LYS A 71 1.77 15.04 -4.02
CA LYS A 71 1.44 13.61 -4.10
C LYS A 71 2.32 12.75 -3.21
N PHE A 72 3.59 13.11 -3.05
CA PHE A 72 4.49 12.41 -2.14
C PHE A 72 4.04 12.54 -0.68
N ILE A 73 3.59 13.72 -0.26
CA ILE A 73 3.07 13.96 1.10
C ILE A 73 1.64 13.40 1.27
N ALA A 74 0.87 13.27 0.20
CA ALA A 74 -0.45 12.65 0.23
C ALA A 74 -0.39 11.11 0.22
N PHE A 75 0.72 10.51 -0.21
CA PHE A 75 0.87 9.05 -0.24
C PHE A 75 0.89 8.41 1.17
N PRO A 76 1.52 8.99 2.21
CA PRO A 76 1.38 8.49 3.58
C PRO A 76 -0.07 8.53 4.07
N LEU A 77 -0.85 9.51 3.63
CA LEU A 77 -2.26 9.62 3.98
C LEU A 77 -3.07 8.43 3.45
N THR A 78 -2.74 7.89 2.26
CA THR A 78 -3.39 6.66 1.77
C THR A 78 -3.12 5.48 2.69
N GLN A 79 -1.93 5.40 3.28
CA GLN A 79 -1.56 4.35 4.23
C GLN A 79 -2.31 4.50 5.57
N VAL A 80 -2.46 5.73 6.07
CA VAL A 80 -3.26 6.01 7.27
C VAL A 80 -4.72 5.62 7.07
N VAL A 81 -5.30 6.00 5.93
CA VAL A 81 -6.69 5.66 5.60
C VAL A 81 -6.85 4.15 5.40
N ASN A 82 -5.90 3.49 4.73
CA ASN A 82 -5.87 2.03 4.60
C ASN A 82 -5.86 1.36 5.98
N MET A 83 -4.98 1.78 6.88
CA MET A 83 -4.94 1.27 8.26
C MET A 83 -6.28 1.47 8.98
N GLY A 84 -6.89 2.65 8.85
CA GLY A 84 -8.21 2.93 9.44
C GLY A 84 -9.31 2.00 8.92
N ILE A 85 -9.37 1.78 7.60
CA ILE A 85 -10.34 0.86 6.97
C ILE A 85 -10.10 -0.58 7.43
N GLN A 86 -8.84 -1.00 7.46
CA GLN A 86 -8.49 -2.36 7.86
C GLN A 86 -8.86 -2.61 9.32
N THR A 87 -8.60 -1.66 10.21
CA THR A 87 -9.04 -1.70 11.62
C THR A 87 -10.57 -1.72 11.74
N ALA A 88 -11.28 -0.89 10.99
CA ALA A 88 -12.74 -0.86 11.00
C ALA A 88 -13.34 -2.19 10.52
N LEU A 89 -12.81 -2.76 9.43
CA LEU A 89 -13.25 -4.07 8.92
C LEU A 89 -12.95 -5.20 9.91
N LEU A 90 -11.79 -5.16 10.56
CA LEU A 90 -11.46 -6.14 11.61
C LEU A 90 -12.43 -6.05 12.78
N TYR A 91 -12.75 -4.84 13.26
CA TYR A 91 -13.75 -4.64 14.31
C TYR A 91 -15.11 -5.18 13.89
N ILE A 92 -15.56 -4.88 12.66
CA ILE A 92 -16.83 -5.41 12.14
C ILE A 92 -16.79 -6.94 12.10
N PHE A 93 -15.75 -7.56 11.54
CA PHE A 93 -15.69 -9.01 11.40
C PHE A 93 -15.53 -9.76 12.72
N VAL A 94 -14.72 -9.23 13.63
CA VAL A 94 -14.46 -9.87 14.93
C VAL A 94 -15.59 -9.61 15.91
N ASP A 95 -15.98 -8.35 16.09
CA ASP A 95 -16.88 -7.97 17.19
C ASP A 95 -18.36 -8.01 16.78
N ILE A 96 -18.70 -7.78 15.50
CA ILE A 96 -20.10 -7.84 15.02
C ILE A 96 -20.42 -9.23 14.45
N PHE A 97 -19.58 -9.75 13.55
CA PHE A 97 -19.80 -11.05 12.91
C PHE A 97 -19.24 -12.24 13.70
N SER A 98 -18.56 -12.01 14.83
CA SER A 98 -17.96 -13.08 15.67
C SER A 98 -17.01 -14.01 14.90
N ILE A 99 -16.39 -13.52 13.82
CA ILE A 99 -15.38 -14.28 13.08
C ILE A 99 -14.15 -14.39 13.96
N ASN A 100 -13.55 -15.59 13.98
CA ASN A 100 -12.33 -15.84 14.72
C ASN A 100 -11.22 -14.84 14.31
N LYS A 101 -10.60 -14.21 15.32
CA LYS A 101 -9.55 -13.18 15.18
C LYS A 101 -8.36 -13.60 14.31
N VAL A 102 -8.07 -14.91 14.25
CA VAL A 102 -7.03 -15.48 13.39
C VAL A 102 -7.41 -15.41 11.91
N TRP A 103 -8.69 -15.59 11.60
CA TRP A 103 -9.20 -15.65 10.23
C TRP A 103 -9.76 -14.33 9.71
N ALA A 104 -10.21 -13.43 10.60
CA ALA A 104 -10.80 -12.13 10.25
C ALA A 104 -9.94 -11.22 9.34
N PRO A 105 -8.59 -11.23 9.42
CA PRO A 105 -7.77 -10.43 8.51
C PRO A 105 -7.88 -10.83 7.04
N PHE A 106 -8.10 -12.11 6.73
CA PHE A 106 -8.19 -12.58 5.34
C PHE A 106 -9.37 -11.98 4.55
N PRO A 107 -10.64 -12.06 5.02
CA PRO A 107 -11.73 -11.39 4.36
C PRO A 107 -11.56 -9.87 4.39
N ALA A 108 -10.97 -9.29 5.46
CA ALA A 108 -10.69 -7.85 5.51
C ALA A 108 -9.79 -7.41 4.35
N LEU A 109 -8.72 -8.16 4.04
CA LEU A 109 -7.85 -7.87 2.90
C LEU A 109 -8.60 -7.84 1.56
N ILE A 110 -9.55 -8.76 1.35
CA ILE A 110 -10.35 -8.81 0.11
C ILE A 110 -11.12 -7.50 -0.10
N PHE A 111 -11.65 -6.89 0.96
CA PHE A 111 -12.35 -5.61 0.90
C PHE A 111 -11.40 -4.41 0.92
N THR A 112 -10.31 -4.48 1.69
CA THR A 112 -9.36 -3.38 1.83
C THR A 112 -8.65 -3.08 0.50
N ILE A 113 -8.19 -4.10 -0.23
CA ILE A 113 -7.46 -3.91 -1.51
C ILE A 113 -8.22 -3.02 -2.52
N PRO A 114 -9.49 -3.29 -2.88
CA PRO A 114 -10.23 -2.44 -3.81
C PRO A 114 -10.50 -1.05 -3.24
N ILE A 115 -10.78 -0.92 -1.94
CA ILE A 115 -11.00 0.40 -1.31
C ILE A 115 -9.71 1.23 -1.36
N THR A 116 -8.57 0.65 -0.97
CA THR A 116 -7.26 1.30 -1.03
C THR A 116 -6.90 1.71 -2.45
N TYR A 117 -7.22 0.87 -3.44
CA TYR A 117 -7.03 1.21 -4.85
C TYR A 117 -7.86 2.45 -5.26
N ILE A 118 -9.14 2.50 -4.90
CA ILE A 118 -10.01 3.64 -5.23
C ILE A 118 -9.46 4.93 -4.60
N ILE A 119 -9.08 4.88 -3.33
CA ILE A 119 -8.56 6.04 -2.59
C ILE A 119 -7.23 6.51 -3.16
N THR A 120 -6.31 5.57 -3.42
CA THR A 120 -5.00 5.89 -4.01
C THR A 120 -5.16 6.45 -5.40
N THR A 121 -6.06 5.88 -6.21
CA THR A 121 -6.41 6.42 -7.53
C THR A 121 -6.93 7.84 -7.40
N TYR A 122 -7.88 8.10 -6.50
CA TYR A 122 -8.46 9.42 -6.30
C TYR A 122 -7.39 10.45 -5.90
N ILE A 123 -6.55 10.15 -4.92
CA ILE A 123 -5.49 11.06 -4.44
C ILE A 123 -4.47 11.36 -5.55
N LEU A 124 -4.05 10.35 -6.32
CA LEU A 124 -3.02 10.54 -7.35
C LEU A 124 -3.56 11.14 -8.66
N THR A 125 -4.86 11.04 -8.93
CA THR A 125 -5.49 11.50 -10.19
C THR A 125 -6.30 12.79 -10.08
N LYS A 126 -6.81 13.16 -8.89
CA LYS A 126 -7.68 14.35 -8.73
C LYS A 126 -6.96 15.68 -8.96
N GLU A 127 -5.66 15.78 -8.74
CA GLU A 127 -4.88 17.01 -9.01
C GLU A 127 -4.54 17.25 -10.50
N GLN A 128 -5.27 16.65 -11.44
CA GLN A 128 -5.14 16.93 -12.87
C GLN A 128 -6.24 17.86 -13.42
N LYS A 129 -6.98 18.56 -12.56
CA LYS A 129 -7.90 19.63 -12.97
C LYS A 129 -7.36 20.98 -12.59
#